data_AF-A0A321LNW6-F1
#
_entry.id   AF-A0A321LNW6-F1
#
_cell.length_a   1.000
_cell.length_b   1.000
_cell.length_c   1.000
_cell.angle_alpha   90.00
_cell.angle_beta   90.00
_cell.angle_gamma   90.00
#
_symmetry.space_group_name_H-M   'P 1'
#
loop_
_entity.id
_entity.type
_entity.pdbx_description
1 polymer ?
#
loop_
_entity_poly.entity_id
_entity_poly.type
_entity_poly.pdbx_seq_one_letter_code
_entity_poly.pdbx_strand_id
1 'polypeptide(L)'
;MDFNRKNFLWATAAFALFFFSASSASAQISLGTAQSFGVLAGSAVTNTGATSVTGNLGVSPGTAVTGFPPGTVTGGTIHLNDAVASQAQSDVTTAYNAIAGTACTVDLTGQDLGGLTLTPGVYCFSSSAQLTGTLTLNALGNPNSLFIFKIGSTLTTASSSTVQVINPGSNCNVFWQVGSSATLGTGANFVGNILALTSITLTTGANVTGRVLARNGAVTMDTNHVTVCGPTSACPIITVNPATLPNGVVGTPYNQAVSGVGGTGPYTFTVSSGALPGGLTLNATTGVISGTPTAAGAFNFTITAIDANGCPGSRPYSIVITGAPQCPVIMVNPATLPPGIIGSSYSQTVSAVGGTAPYTFAISTGGLPPGLSITAANAGTVVVSGTPTASGLFSFTITATDANGCPGSRLYSIVIPVLSGGCPVITLSPATLPNAVLGTPYSQTILASGGTAPYTFAITSGALPIGLTLSTTGTTTVISGTPIVNGIFSFTITATDANGCPGSRAYSLQLPAGPSGPPGGAVPTLSEWGAILMALLIIAAGSFVLARYRKSAMSVAAGVPSTGFMRAEKAVDWKLLARTTIYVEAAIALPLIVLSANQVDILGALTSGLVLAFILHLLNGGARRR
;
A
#
# COMPACT_ATOMS: atom_id res chain seq x y z
N MET A 1 -11.05 23.70 50.83
CA MET A 1 -10.95 22.59 51.78
C MET A 1 -11.68 21.42 51.14
N ASP A 2 -11.02 20.69 50.24
CA ASP A 2 -10.29 19.44 50.54
C ASP A 2 -11.22 18.29 50.94
N PHE A 3 -11.07 17.04 50.51
CA PHE A 3 -10.39 16.38 49.40
C PHE A 3 -11.01 14.95 49.38
N ASN A 4 -11.12 14.35 48.19
CA ASN A 4 -11.18 12.91 47.90
C ASN A 4 -12.31 11.96 48.40
N ARG A 5 -13.12 11.53 47.42
CA ARG A 5 -13.18 10.16 46.85
C ARG A 5 -12.81 8.98 47.78
N LYS A 6 -13.80 8.10 48.03
CA LYS A 6 -13.74 6.65 47.79
C LYS A 6 -15.10 5.99 48.05
N ASN A 7 -15.42 5.00 47.21
CA ASN A 7 -16.44 3.97 47.39
C ASN A 7 -17.88 4.31 47.02
N PHE A 8 -18.18 4.27 45.72
CA PHE A 8 -19.50 3.88 45.26
C PHE A 8 -19.36 3.14 43.93
N LEU A 9 -19.86 1.90 43.88
CA LEU A 9 -20.32 1.09 42.73
C LEU A 9 -20.04 -0.40 43.00
N TRP A 10 -20.95 -1.03 43.73
CA TRP A 10 -21.22 -2.46 43.59
C TRP A 10 -22.42 -2.59 42.65
N ALA A 11 -22.16 -3.00 41.41
CA ALA A 11 -23.20 -3.39 40.46
C ALA A 11 -22.72 -4.63 39.70
N THR A 12 -23.25 -5.78 40.12
CA THR A 12 -23.59 -6.96 39.31
C THR A 12 -22.58 -7.40 38.25
N ALA A 13 -21.59 -8.21 38.65
CA ALA A 13 -20.91 -9.11 37.75
C ALA A 13 -21.77 -10.37 37.55
N ALA A 14 -22.59 -10.39 36.51
CA ALA A 14 -23.19 -11.62 36.02
C ALA A 14 -22.07 -12.52 35.47
N PHE A 15 -21.72 -13.54 36.24
CA PHE A 15 -20.75 -14.55 35.88
C PHE A 15 -21.35 -15.45 34.79
N ALA A 16 -21.25 -15.03 33.53
CA ALA A 16 -21.46 -15.91 32.39
C ALA A 16 -20.26 -16.87 32.32
N LEU A 17 -20.35 -17.97 33.07
CA LEU A 17 -19.54 -19.17 32.85
C LEU A 17 -19.95 -19.73 31.48
N PHE A 18 -19.38 -19.16 30.42
CA PHE A 18 -19.25 -19.85 29.15
C PHE A 18 -18.35 -21.05 29.43
N PHE A 19 -18.98 -22.21 29.61
CA PHE A 19 -18.31 -23.47 29.28
C PHE A 19 -17.94 -23.38 27.80
N PHE A 20 -16.72 -22.92 27.52
CA PHE A 20 -16.00 -23.42 26.37
C PHE A 20 -15.78 -24.90 26.68
N SER A 21 -16.74 -25.73 26.26
CA SER A 21 -16.42 -27.11 25.91
C SER A 21 -15.33 -26.97 24.87
N ALA A 22 -14.08 -27.21 25.27
CA ALA A 22 -13.03 -27.46 24.32
C ALA A 22 -13.53 -28.64 23.50
N SER A 23 -14.02 -28.38 22.29
CA SER A 23 -14.21 -29.41 21.30
C SER A 23 -12.82 -29.96 21.08
N SER A 24 -12.52 -31.10 21.72
CA SER A 24 -11.36 -31.90 21.38
C SER A 24 -11.47 -32.14 19.88
N ALA A 25 -10.66 -31.43 19.10
CA ALA A 25 -10.46 -31.75 17.70
C ALA A 25 -9.88 -33.16 17.69
N SER A 26 -10.74 -34.17 17.59
CA SER A 26 -10.35 -35.56 17.50
C SER A 26 -9.50 -35.67 16.24
N ALA A 27 -8.21 -35.97 16.39
CA ALA A 27 -7.35 -36.24 15.27
C ALA A 27 -7.97 -37.39 14.46
N GLN A 28 -8.32 -37.12 13.20
CA GLN A 28 -8.92 -38.11 12.32
C GLN A 28 -7.99 -39.33 12.22
N ILE A 29 -8.53 -40.54 12.46
CA ILE A 29 -7.75 -41.78 12.31
C ILE A 29 -7.43 -41.95 10.83
N SER A 30 -6.14 -41.89 10.49
CA SER A 30 -5.66 -42.10 9.12
C SER A 30 -5.17 -43.53 8.93
N LEU A 31 -5.63 -44.18 7.85
CA LEU A 31 -5.12 -45.48 7.40
C LEU A 31 -3.92 -45.35 6.45
N GLY A 32 -3.44 -44.13 6.16
CA GLY A 32 -2.31 -43.90 5.25
C GLY A 32 -2.50 -44.56 3.89
N THR A 33 -1.48 -45.26 3.40
CA THR A 33 -1.51 -46.03 2.14
C THR A 33 -2.41 -47.25 2.21
N ALA A 34 -2.78 -47.75 3.40
CA ALA A 34 -3.74 -48.84 3.55
C ALA A 34 -5.17 -48.45 3.16
N GLN A 35 -5.45 -47.17 2.92
CA GLN A 35 -6.76 -46.70 2.45
C GLN A 35 -7.18 -47.32 1.12
N SER A 36 -6.25 -47.64 0.22
CA SER A 36 -6.59 -48.25 -1.06
C SER A 36 -6.81 -49.77 -0.99
N PHE A 37 -6.54 -50.42 0.14
CA PHE A 37 -6.67 -51.86 0.31
C PHE A 37 -8.06 -52.24 0.80
N GLY A 38 -8.74 -53.12 0.07
CA GLY A 38 -9.93 -53.82 0.55
C GLY A 38 -9.56 -54.96 1.48
N VAL A 39 -8.49 -55.67 1.16
CA VAL A 39 -7.96 -56.78 1.96
C VAL A 39 -6.45 -56.63 2.10
N LEU A 40 -5.95 -56.69 3.34
CA LEU A 40 -4.51 -56.74 3.64
C LEU A 40 -4.25 -57.76 4.75
N ALA A 41 -3.27 -58.64 4.56
CA ALA A 41 -2.93 -59.68 5.53
C ALA A 41 -1.43 -59.72 5.87
N GLY A 42 -1.13 -60.17 7.10
CA GLY A 42 0.25 -60.34 7.58
C GLY A 42 0.92 -61.58 6.99
N SER A 43 0.21 -62.70 6.99
CA SER A 43 0.77 -64.01 6.64
C SER A 43 0.30 -64.56 5.30
N ALA A 44 -1.02 -64.57 5.05
CA ALA A 44 -1.60 -65.11 3.81
C ALA A 44 -3.03 -64.60 3.59
N VAL A 45 -3.49 -64.61 2.34
CA VAL A 45 -4.90 -64.49 1.97
C VAL A 45 -5.35 -65.78 1.29
N THR A 46 -6.42 -66.40 1.79
CA THR A 46 -6.99 -67.63 1.22
C THR A 46 -8.46 -67.43 0.91
N ASN A 47 -8.85 -67.73 -0.33
CA ASN A 47 -10.23 -67.68 -0.79
C ASN A 47 -10.69 -69.04 -1.33
N THR A 48 -11.96 -69.40 -1.09
CA THR A 48 -12.57 -70.65 -1.58
C THR A 48 -13.52 -70.38 -2.76
N GLY A 49 -14.65 -69.70 -2.55
CA GLY A 49 -15.66 -69.44 -3.59
C GLY A 49 -15.51 -68.12 -4.35
N ALA A 50 -16.57 -67.67 -5.00
CA ALA A 50 -16.56 -66.50 -5.90
C ALA A 50 -16.59 -65.16 -5.14
N THR A 51 -15.49 -64.85 -4.44
CA THR A 51 -15.33 -63.59 -3.70
C THR A 51 -14.97 -62.44 -4.62
N SER A 52 -15.54 -61.26 -4.42
CA SER A 52 -15.15 -60.03 -5.10
C SER A 52 -14.60 -59.00 -4.11
N VAL A 53 -13.38 -58.52 -4.36
CA VAL A 53 -12.72 -57.48 -3.57
C VAL A 53 -12.58 -56.21 -4.41
N THR A 54 -13.14 -55.11 -3.94
CA THR A 54 -12.92 -53.78 -4.54
C THR A 54 -11.74 -53.09 -3.86
N GLY A 55 -10.81 -52.55 -4.63
CA GLY A 55 -9.54 -51.97 -4.15
C GLY A 55 -8.39 -52.98 -4.19
N ASN A 56 -7.24 -52.60 -3.62
CA ASN A 56 -6.06 -53.46 -3.59
C ASN A 56 -6.27 -54.65 -2.65
N LEU A 57 -5.63 -55.78 -3.00
CA LEU A 57 -5.50 -56.94 -2.15
C LEU A 57 -4.01 -57.13 -1.86
N GLY A 58 -3.62 -57.35 -0.61
CA GLY A 58 -2.19 -57.46 -0.29
C GLY A 58 -1.85 -58.45 0.81
N VAL A 59 -0.59 -58.88 0.79
CA VAL A 59 0.03 -59.61 1.89
C VAL A 59 1.47 -59.11 2.09
N SER A 60 1.85 -58.87 3.35
CA SER A 60 3.23 -58.56 3.75
C SER A 60 3.38 -58.77 5.27
N PRO A 61 4.48 -59.37 5.78
CA PRO A 61 5.63 -59.89 5.03
C PRO A 61 5.38 -61.24 4.34
N GLY A 62 4.21 -61.85 4.56
CA GLY A 62 3.80 -63.05 3.83
C GLY A 62 3.72 -62.82 2.32
N THR A 63 3.68 -63.90 1.56
CA THR A 63 3.73 -63.87 0.09
C THR A 63 2.58 -64.61 -0.59
N ALA A 64 1.70 -65.25 0.19
CA ALA A 64 0.69 -66.15 -0.33
C ALA A 64 -0.69 -65.47 -0.47
N VAL A 65 -1.20 -65.45 -1.70
CA VAL A 65 -2.61 -65.19 -2.01
C VAL A 65 -3.13 -66.36 -2.86
N THR A 66 -4.11 -67.10 -2.37
CA THR A 66 -4.67 -68.29 -3.04
C THR A 66 -6.18 -68.16 -3.24
N GLY A 67 -6.70 -68.68 -4.35
CA GLY A 67 -8.14 -68.64 -4.66
C GLY A 67 -8.60 -67.40 -5.42
N PHE A 68 -7.69 -66.68 -6.08
CA PHE A 68 -7.98 -65.59 -7.01
C PHE A 68 -7.32 -65.92 -8.36
N PRO A 69 -7.97 -66.70 -9.26
CA PRO A 69 -9.38 -67.11 -9.31
C PRO A 69 -9.78 -68.30 -8.38
N PRO A 70 -11.09 -68.54 -8.09
CA PRO A 70 -12.28 -67.89 -8.69
C PRO A 70 -12.60 -66.51 -8.13
N GLY A 71 -11.97 -66.10 -7.04
CA GLY A 71 -12.12 -64.73 -6.53
C GLY A 71 -11.59 -63.69 -7.52
N THR A 72 -12.12 -62.47 -7.45
CA THR A 72 -11.75 -61.35 -8.32
C THR A 72 -11.37 -60.12 -7.50
N VAL A 73 -10.44 -59.34 -8.05
CA VAL A 73 -10.04 -58.02 -7.53
C VAL A 73 -10.41 -56.97 -8.56
N THR A 74 -11.18 -55.96 -8.16
CA THR A 74 -11.72 -54.91 -9.04
C THR A 74 -11.30 -53.53 -8.55
N GLY A 75 -10.90 -52.63 -9.46
CA GLY A 75 -10.49 -51.28 -9.07
C GLY A 75 -9.21 -51.20 -8.24
N GLY A 76 -8.38 -52.26 -8.27
CA GLY A 76 -7.08 -52.34 -7.61
C GLY A 76 -6.28 -53.55 -8.11
N THR A 77 -5.12 -53.79 -7.50
CA THR A 77 -4.20 -54.87 -7.86
C THR A 77 -3.82 -55.74 -6.66
N ILE A 78 -3.28 -56.94 -6.94
CA ILE A 78 -2.73 -57.84 -5.92
C ILE A 78 -1.26 -57.47 -5.66
N HIS A 79 -0.91 -57.22 -4.39
CA HIS A 79 0.44 -56.85 -3.93
C HIS A 79 1.01 -57.94 -3.00
N LEU A 80 2.13 -58.57 -3.38
CA LEU A 80 2.72 -59.70 -2.66
C LEU A 80 4.10 -59.32 -2.12
N ASN A 81 4.19 -58.99 -0.83
CA ASN A 81 5.42 -58.61 -0.15
C ASN A 81 6.25 -57.54 -0.90
N ASP A 82 5.57 -56.59 -1.55
CA ASP A 82 6.21 -55.47 -2.24
C ASP A 82 6.25 -54.22 -1.34
N ALA A 83 6.83 -53.13 -1.85
CA ALA A 83 6.94 -51.88 -1.10
C ALA A 83 5.57 -51.27 -0.75
N VAL A 84 4.55 -51.47 -1.60
CA VAL A 84 3.20 -50.92 -1.39
C VAL A 84 2.50 -51.69 -0.27
N ALA A 85 2.50 -53.02 -0.30
CA ALA A 85 1.92 -53.85 0.76
C ALA A 85 2.67 -53.69 2.09
N SER A 86 4.01 -53.55 2.04
CA SER A 86 4.83 -53.36 3.25
C SER A 86 4.58 -52.00 3.90
N GLN A 87 4.48 -50.92 3.11
CA GLN A 87 4.11 -49.60 3.65
C GLN A 87 2.67 -49.61 4.18
N ALA A 88 1.74 -50.23 3.47
CA ALA A 88 0.36 -50.36 3.92
C ALA A 88 0.28 -51.09 5.28
N GLN A 89 1.06 -52.15 5.51
CA GLN A 89 1.12 -52.83 6.81
C GLN A 89 1.68 -51.96 7.93
N SER A 90 2.67 -51.12 7.62
CA SER A 90 3.20 -50.11 8.55
C SER A 90 2.12 -49.09 8.93
N ASP A 91 1.35 -48.61 7.95
CA ASP A 91 0.28 -47.65 8.15
C ASP A 91 -0.91 -48.27 8.91
N VAL A 92 -1.27 -49.53 8.65
CA VAL A 92 -2.26 -50.27 9.46
C VAL A 92 -1.78 -50.42 10.90
N THR A 93 -0.49 -50.68 11.13
CA THR A 93 0.08 -50.73 12.48
C THR A 93 -0.02 -49.39 13.19
N THR A 94 0.27 -48.30 12.48
CA THR A 94 0.13 -46.94 13.01
C THR A 94 -1.32 -46.63 13.37
N ALA A 95 -2.27 -46.92 12.48
CA ALA A 95 -3.70 -46.72 12.72
C ALA A 95 -4.22 -47.58 13.89
N TYR A 96 -3.81 -48.85 13.96
CA TYR A 96 -4.17 -49.77 15.05
C TYR A 96 -3.71 -49.22 16.40
N ASN A 97 -2.47 -48.76 16.51
CA ASN A 97 -1.91 -48.19 17.74
C ASN A 97 -2.56 -46.85 18.09
N ALA A 98 -2.86 -46.00 17.09
CA ALA A 98 -3.57 -44.74 17.28
C ALA A 98 -4.97 -44.98 17.87
N ILE A 99 -5.72 -45.95 17.33
CA ILE A 99 -7.03 -46.36 17.87
C ILE A 99 -6.88 -46.90 19.29
N ALA A 100 -5.90 -47.77 19.53
CA ALA A 100 -5.67 -48.35 20.86
C ALA A 100 -5.40 -47.27 21.93
N GLY A 101 -4.73 -46.17 21.55
CA GLY A 101 -4.45 -45.01 22.39
C GLY A 101 -5.64 -44.08 22.66
N THR A 102 -6.77 -44.23 21.96
CA THR A 102 -7.96 -43.39 22.20
C THR A 102 -8.63 -43.73 23.54
N ALA A 103 -9.11 -42.72 24.26
CA ALA A 103 -9.82 -42.90 25.53
C ALA A 103 -11.21 -43.53 25.30
N CYS A 104 -11.60 -44.47 26.16
CA CYS A 104 -12.91 -45.10 26.12
C CYS A 104 -14.01 -44.11 26.53
N THR A 105 -15.10 -44.03 25.77
CA THR A 105 -16.29 -43.26 26.16
C THR A 105 -17.34 -44.14 26.81
N VAL A 106 -17.49 -45.39 26.34
CA VAL A 106 -18.47 -46.35 26.85
C VAL A 106 -17.82 -47.73 26.92
N ASP A 107 -17.96 -48.41 28.06
CA ASP A 107 -17.58 -49.81 28.21
C ASP A 107 -18.79 -50.70 27.96
N LEU A 108 -18.68 -51.62 26.99
CA LEU A 108 -19.70 -52.59 26.60
C LEU A 108 -19.24 -54.03 26.87
N THR A 109 -18.20 -54.22 27.68
CA THR A 109 -17.69 -55.55 28.05
C THR A 109 -18.82 -56.48 28.50
N GLY A 110 -18.90 -57.66 27.87
CA GLY A 110 -19.91 -58.67 28.18
C GLY A 110 -21.29 -58.44 27.56
N GLN A 111 -21.52 -57.33 26.84
CA GLN A 111 -22.76 -57.09 26.12
C GLN A 111 -22.69 -57.57 24.67
N ASP A 112 -23.81 -58.10 24.18
CA ASP A 112 -24.01 -58.35 22.75
C ASP A 112 -24.32 -57.02 22.06
N LEU A 113 -23.68 -56.75 20.92
CA LEU A 113 -23.92 -55.56 20.09
C LEU A 113 -25.29 -55.61 19.39
N GLY A 114 -25.90 -56.77 19.32
CA GLY A 114 -27.21 -57.02 18.73
C GLY A 114 -28.33 -56.18 19.35
N GLY A 115 -29.09 -55.49 18.51
CA GLY A 115 -30.23 -54.66 18.93
C GLY A 115 -29.85 -53.29 19.47
N LEU A 116 -28.56 -53.00 19.67
CA LEU A 116 -28.12 -51.70 20.14
C LEU A 116 -28.24 -50.63 19.05
N THR A 117 -28.58 -49.41 19.48
CA THR A 117 -28.43 -48.20 18.68
C THR A 117 -27.41 -47.29 19.36
N LEU A 118 -26.26 -47.11 18.73
CA LEU A 118 -25.12 -46.38 19.26
C LEU A 118 -24.96 -45.04 18.54
N THR A 119 -24.56 -44.00 19.27
CA THR A 119 -24.21 -42.68 18.73
C THR A 119 -22.68 -42.58 18.52
N PRO A 120 -22.13 -41.50 17.92
CA PRO A 120 -20.68 -41.40 17.71
C PRO A 120 -19.91 -41.49 19.04
N GLY A 121 -18.82 -42.25 19.08
CA GLY A 121 -18.08 -42.53 20.32
C GLY A 121 -17.03 -43.64 20.22
N VAL A 122 -16.36 -43.90 21.34
CA VAL A 122 -15.34 -44.95 21.54
C VAL A 122 -15.89 -46.02 22.50
N TYR A 123 -16.25 -47.17 21.94
CA TYR A 123 -16.82 -48.32 22.63
C TYR A 123 -15.74 -49.35 22.93
N CYS A 124 -15.61 -49.74 24.20
CA CYS A 124 -14.54 -50.62 24.65
C CYS A 124 -15.08 -51.95 25.17
N PHE A 125 -14.30 -53.00 24.95
CA PHE A 125 -14.50 -54.33 25.49
C PHE A 125 -13.16 -54.80 26.04
N SER A 126 -13.07 -55.13 27.34
CA SER A 126 -11.87 -55.74 27.90
C SER A 126 -11.71 -57.20 27.45
N SER A 127 -12.81 -57.82 27.01
CA SER A 127 -12.91 -59.20 26.51
C SER A 127 -13.30 -59.23 25.02
N SER A 128 -13.88 -60.35 24.58
CA SER A 128 -14.47 -60.47 23.25
C SER A 128 -15.74 -59.64 23.10
N ALA A 129 -16.04 -59.23 21.88
CA ALA A 129 -17.30 -58.64 21.47
C ALA A 129 -18.08 -59.62 20.59
N GLN A 130 -19.40 -59.67 20.78
CA GLN A 130 -20.30 -60.50 19.99
C GLN A 130 -21.36 -59.63 19.31
N LEU A 131 -21.84 -60.06 18.15
CA LEU A 131 -22.93 -59.42 17.44
C LEU A 131 -23.95 -60.48 16.97
N THR A 132 -25.12 -60.47 17.59
CA THR A 132 -26.27 -61.31 17.20
C THR A 132 -27.42 -60.43 16.73
N GLY A 133 -27.77 -60.50 15.43
CA GLY A 133 -28.79 -59.63 14.85
C GLY A 133 -28.22 -58.30 14.36
N THR A 134 -28.92 -57.19 14.57
CA THR A 134 -28.59 -55.89 13.96
C THR A 134 -28.03 -54.89 14.96
N LEU A 135 -26.84 -54.34 14.68
CA LEU A 135 -26.29 -53.16 15.33
C LEU A 135 -26.57 -51.92 14.47
N THR A 136 -27.13 -50.87 15.10
CA THR A 136 -27.42 -49.60 14.43
C THR A 136 -26.49 -48.50 14.92
N LEU A 137 -25.75 -47.89 14.00
CA LEU A 137 -24.86 -46.75 14.25
C LEU A 137 -25.56 -45.47 13.76
N ASN A 138 -26.05 -44.67 14.69
CA ASN A 138 -26.78 -43.45 14.39
C ASN A 138 -25.81 -42.26 14.34
N ALA A 139 -25.51 -41.77 13.14
CA ALA A 139 -24.56 -40.67 12.93
C ALA A 139 -25.14 -39.28 13.25
N LEU A 140 -26.39 -39.21 13.72
CA LEU A 140 -27.06 -37.99 14.18
C LEU A 140 -27.03 -36.84 13.16
N GLY A 141 -27.00 -37.17 11.86
CA GLY A 141 -26.97 -36.19 10.78
C GLY A 141 -25.59 -35.60 10.47
N ASN A 142 -24.51 -36.09 11.11
CA ASN A 142 -23.15 -35.66 10.84
C ASN A 142 -22.38 -36.72 10.04
N PRO A 143 -22.01 -36.47 8.77
CA PRO A 143 -21.29 -37.44 7.93
C PRO A 143 -19.87 -37.73 8.43
N ASN A 144 -19.29 -36.84 9.25
CA ASN A 144 -17.97 -36.99 9.86
C ASN A 144 -18.00 -37.70 11.22
N SER A 145 -19.17 -38.22 11.63
CA SER A 145 -19.34 -38.98 12.87
C SER A 145 -18.43 -40.21 12.93
N LEU A 146 -17.72 -40.35 14.04
CA LEU A 146 -16.71 -41.40 14.26
C LEU A 146 -17.24 -42.45 15.25
N PHE A 147 -17.14 -43.72 14.87
CA PHE A 147 -17.45 -44.88 15.72
C PHE A 147 -16.21 -45.75 15.84
N ILE A 148 -15.70 -45.90 17.05
CA ILE A 148 -14.53 -46.73 17.33
C ILE A 148 -14.95 -47.85 18.27
N PHE A 149 -14.61 -49.09 17.91
CA PHE A 149 -14.77 -50.27 18.75
C PHE A 149 -13.37 -50.80 19.09
N LYS A 150 -13.03 -50.82 20.38
CA LYS A 150 -11.77 -51.35 20.92
C LYS A 150 -12.05 -52.67 21.62
N ILE A 151 -11.63 -53.77 21.02
CA ILE A 151 -11.97 -55.11 21.49
C ILE A 151 -10.70 -55.78 21.98
N GLY A 152 -10.63 -56.10 23.28
CA GLY A 152 -9.45 -56.67 23.92
C GLY A 152 -9.10 -58.08 23.41
N SER A 153 -10.10 -58.84 22.96
CA SER A 153 -9.93 -60.21 22.46
C SER A 153 -10.52 -60.39 21.05
N THR A 154 -11.52 -61.26 20.86
CA THR A 154 -12.09 -61.61 19.56
C THR A 154 -13.33 -60.79 19.22
N LEU A 155 -13.57 -60.57 17.93
CA LEU A 155 -14.85 -60.09 17.40
C LEU A 155 -15.54 -61.26 16.68
N THR A 156 -16.75 -61.63 17.10
CA THR A 156 -17.50 -62.71 16.45
C THR A 156 -18.92 -62.27 16.14
N THR A 157 -19.39 -62.51 14.92
CA THR A 157 -20.78 -62.22 14.54
C THR A 157 -21.54 -63.52 14.24
N ALA A 158 -22.82 -63.57 14.63
CA ALA A 158 -23.71 -64.66 14.25
C ALA A 158 -24.02 -64.64 12.74
N SER A 159 -24.59 -65.73 12.23
CA SER A 159 -25.08 -65.76 10.84
C SER A 159 -26.13 -64.67 10.60
N SER A 160 -26.08 -64.05 9.43
CA SER A 160 -26.98 -62.98 9.00
C SER A 160 -27.01 -61.73 9.90
N SER A 161 -26.01 -61.56 10.77
CA SER A 161 -25.86 -60.33 11.56
C SER A 161 -25.63 -59.12 10.66
N THR A 162 -26.10 -57.95 11.07
CA THR A 162 -25.97 -56.71 10.29
C THR A 162 -25.41 -55.57 11.13
N VAL A 163 -24.47 -54.81 10.56
CA VAL A 163 -24.11 -53.47 11.05
C VAL A 163 -24.62 -52.47 10.04
N GLN A 164 -25.41 -51.49 10.48
CA GLN A 164 -25.93 -50.44 9.62
C GLN A 164 -25.61 -49.05 10.18
N VAL A 165 -25.33 -48.10 9.29
CA VAL A 165 -25.14 -46.69 9.64
C VAL A 165 -26.35 -45.91 9.14
N ILE A 166 -26.98 -45.12 10.01
CA ILE A 166 -28.18 -44.34 9.71
C ILE A 166 -27.98 -42.85 9.97
N ASN A 167 -28.87 -42.02 9.43
CA ASN A 167 -28.91 -40.56 9.59
C ASN A 167 -27.60 -39.86 9.18
N PRO A 168 -27.54 -39.42 7.90
CA PRO A 168 -26.37 -39.50 7.01
C PRO A 168 -25.02 -39.66 7.74
N GLY A 169 -24.52 -40.89 7.74
CA GLY A 169 -23.21 -41.25 8.28
C GLY A 169 -22.31 -41.90 7.22
N SER A 170 -21.00 -41.85 7.44
CA SER A 170 -20.03 -42.50 6.58
C SER A 170 -19.64 -43.88 7.11
N ASN A 171 -19.76 -44.90 6.25
CA ASN A 171 -19.26 -46.25 6.53
C ASN A 171 -17.74 -46.29 6.78
N CYS A 172 -17.00 -45.28 6.31
CA CYS A 172 -15.55 -45.18 6.51
C CYS A 172 -15.12 -44.68 7.87
N ASN A 173 -16.02 -44.02 8.59
CA ASN A 173 -15.73 -43.50 9.91
C ASN A 173 -16.09 -44.52 11.01
N VAL A 174 -16.17 -45.80 10.65
CA VAL A 174 -16.37 -46.91 11.59
C VAL A 174 -15.09 -47.74 11.65
N PHE A 175 -14.51 -47.88 12.83
CA PHE A 175 -13.26 -48.60 13.06
C PHE A 175 -13.42 -49.68 14.11
N TRP A 176 -12.92 -50.88 13.79
CA TRP A 176 -12.95 -52.05 14.68
C TRP A 176 -11.52 -52.49 14.94
N GLN A 177 -10.96 -52.08 16.08
CA GLN A 177 -9.67 -52.56 16.55
C GLN A 177 -9.90 -53.85 17.34
N VAL A 178 -9.31 -54.95 16.86
CA VAL A 178 -9.51 -56.29 17.44
C VAL A 178 -8.18 -56.81 17.99
N GLY A 179 -8.16 -57.10 19.28
CA GLY A 179 -6.98 -57.53 20.04
C GLY A 179 -6.43 -58.89 19.63
N SER A 180 -7.27 -59.74 19.05
CA SER A 180 -6.87 -61.03 18.48
C SER A 180 -7.40 -61.19 17.05
N SER A 181 -8.42 -62.02 16.84
CA SER A 181 -9.00 -62.36 15.53
C SER A 181 -10.45 -61.92 15.42
N ALA A 182 -10.89 -61.65 14.19
CA ALA A 182 -12.29 -61.41 13.87
C ALA A 182 -12.88 -62.54 13.03
N THR A 183 -14.11 -62.96 13.32
CA THR A 183 -14.85 -63.97 12.55
C THR A 183 -16.26 -63.46 12.26
N LEU A 184 -16.57 -63.27 10.99
CA LEU A 184 -17.92 -62.87 10.56
C LEU A 184 -18.72 -64.09 10.15
N GLY A 185 -19.90 -64.26 10.75
CA GLY A 185 -20.82 -65.37 10.51
C GLY A 185 -21.43 -65.37 9.11
N THR A 186 -22.00 -66.52 8.71
CA THR A 186 -22.46 -66.76 7.33
C THR A 186 -23.51 -65.74 6.93
N GLY A 187 -23.33 -65.11 5.75
CA GLY A 187 -24.27 -64.12 5.24
C GLY A 187 -24.36 -62.82 6.06
N ALA A 188 -23.42 -62.54 6.96
CA ALA A 188 -23.38 -61.27 7.69
C ALA A 188 -23.16 -60.07 6.76
N ASN A 189 -23.77 -58.92 7.04
CA ASN A 189 -23.50 -57.65 6.34
C ASN A 189 -22.85 -56.66 7.31
N PHE A 190 -21.55 -56.45 7.17
CA PHE A 190 -20.73 -55.72 8.13
C PHE A 190 -20.24 -54.39 7.56
N VAL A 191 -20.11 -53.37 8.42
CA VAL A 191 -19.70 -52.02 8.02
C VAL A 191 -18.48 -51.58 8.85
N GLY A 192 -17.49 -51.01 8.16
CA GLY A 192 -16.33 -50.37 8.78
C GLY A 192 -14.99 -51.03 8.46
N ASN A 193 -13.93 -50.43 8.98
CA ASN A 193 -12.55 -50.89 8.82
C ASN A 193 -12.21 -51.84 9.97
N ILE A 194 -12.02 -53.12 9.67
CA ILE A 194 -11.59 -54.13 10.63
C ILE A 194 -10.06 -54.17 10.66
N LEU A 195 -9.47 -53.82 11.80
CA LEU A 195 -8.03 -53.88 12.07
C LEU A 195 -7.79 -54.94 13.15
N ALA A 196 -7.49 -56.16 12.74
CA ALA A 196 -7.23 -57.27 13.67
C ALA A 196 -5.73 -57.49 13.88
N LEU A 197 -5.33 -57.82 15.11
CA LEU A 197 -3.93 -58.12 15.41
C LEU A 197 -3.46 -59.40 14.71
N THR A 198 -4.30 -60.44 14.74
CA THR A 198 -3.98 -61.76 14.20
C THR A 198 -4.73 -61.99 12.89
N SER A 199 -5.80 -62.79 12.87
CA SER A 199 -6.48 -63.20 11.63
C SER A 199 -7.88 -62.61 11.49
N ILE A 200 -8.38 -62.59 10.25
CA ILE A 200 -9.79 -62.27 9.95
C ILE A 200 -10.39 -63.37 9.09
N THR A 201 -11.53 -63.91 9.50
CA THR A 201 -12.27 -64.94 8.76
C THR A 201 -13.63 -64.41 8.35
N LEU A 202 -13.86 -64.31 7.05
CA LEU A 202 -15.17 -64.10 6.46
C LEU A 202 -15.72 -65.47 6.05
N THR A 203 -16.72 -65.96 6.77
CA THR A 203 -17.40 -67.20 6.37
C THR A 203 -18.28 -66.98 5.14
N THR A 204 -18.86 -68.05 4.59
CA THR A 204 -19.58 -68.02 3.31
C THR A 204 -20.59 -66.87 3.23
N GLY A 205 -20.45 -66.00 2.23
CA GLY A 205 -21.41 -64.92 1.96
C GLY A 205 -21.37 -63.74 2.94
N ALA A 206 -20.44 -63.69 3.89
CA ALA A 206 -20.27 -62.52 4.75
C ALA A 206 -19.70 -61.32 3.94
N ASN A 207 -20.40 -60.21 3.90
CA ASN A 207 -20.03 -59.03 3.13
C ASN A 207 -19.53 -57.90 4.03
N VAL A 208 -18.55 -57.13 3.55
CA VAL A 208 -17.97 -56.01 4.28
C VAL A 208 -18.01 -54.76 3.40
N THR A 209 -18.69 -53.72 3.88
CA THR A 209 -18.55 -52.36 3.32
C THR A 209 -17.56 -51.59 4.19
N GLY A 210 -16.29 -51.58 3.78
CA GLY A 210 -15.17 -51.10 4.57
C GLY A 210 -13.89 -51.83 4.17
N ARG A 211 -13.06 -52.22 5.14
CA ARG A 211 -11.75 -52.83 4.90
C ARG A 211 -11.49 -54.00 5.84
N VAL A 212 -10.72 -54.97 5.36
CA VAL A 212 -10.35 -56.19 6.10
C VAL A 212 -8.82 -56.23 6.23
N LEU A 213 -8.31 -55.78 7.38
CA LEU A 213 -6.90 -55.49 7.60
C LEU A 213 -6.36 -56.34 8.77
N ALA A 214 -5.69 -57.45 8.46
CA ALA A 214 -5.06 -58.34 9.43
C ALA A 214 -3.55 -58.05 9.53
N ARG A 215 -3.08 -57.65 10.72
CA ARG A 215 -1.69 -57.21 10.91
C ARG A 215 -0.68 -58.35 10.78
N ASN A 216 -0.85 -59.41 11.56
CA ASN A 216 0.16 -60.47 11.67
C ASN A 216 -0.33 -61.84 11.19
N GLY A 217 -1.64 -62.03 11.06
CA GLY A 217 -2.25 -63.31 10.66
C GLY A 217 -2.82 -63.29 9.24
N ALA A 218 -3.69 -64.26 8.98
CA ALA A 218 -4.25 -64.52 7.67
C ALA A 218 -5.63 -63.87 7.51
N VAL A 219 -6.02 -63.61 6.25
CA VAL A 219 -7.41 -63.34 5.89
C VAL A 219 -7.96 -64.55 5.13
N THR A 220 -9.05 -65.12 5.62
CA THR A 220 -9.75 -66.26 4.98
C THR A 220 -11.13 -65.81 4.52
N MET A 221 -11.48 -66.17 3.28
CA MET A 221 -12.73 -65.75 2.61
C MET A 221 -13.39 -66.92 1.88
N ASP A 222 -14.70 -66.85 1.74
CA ASP A 222 -15.52 -67.72 0.93
C ASP A 222 -16.76 -66.98 0.39
N THR A 223 -16.81 -66.77 -0.93
CA THR A 223 -17.97 -66.19 -1.64
C THR A 223 -18.43 -64.86 -1.01
N ASN A 224 -17.48 -63.97 -0.71
CA ASN A 224 -17.73 -62.70 -0.02
C ASN A 224 -17.73 -61.50 -0.98
N HIS A 225 -18.34 -60.39 -0.56
CA HIS A 225 -18.19 -59.09 -1.21
C HIS A 225 -17.50 -58.10 -0.25
N VAL A 226 -16.28 -57.68 -0.57
CA VAL A 226 -15.54 -56.67 0.20
C VAL A 226 -15.45 -55.38 -0.62
N THR A 227 -16.17 -54.35 -0.19
CA THR A 227 -16.20 -53.05 -0.86
C THR A 227 -15.46 -52.02 -0.04
N VAL A 228 -14.30 -51.54 -0.50
CA VAL A 228 -13.65 -50.36 0.09
C VAL A 228 -14.62 -49.19 0.09
N CYS A 229 -14.77 -48.58 1.25
CA CYS A 229 -15.50 -47.33 1.38
C CYS A 229 -14.52 -46.15 1.11
N GLY A 230 -15.01 -45.08 0.49
CA GLY A 230 -14.19 -43.92 0.10
C GLY A 230 -13.46 -44.12 -1.23
N PRO A 231 -12.68 -43.13 -1.71
CA PRO A 231 -12.00 -43.23 -2.99
C PRO A 231 -10.97 -44.38 -2.97
N THR A 232 -11.07 -45.29 -3.95
CA THR A 232 -10.17 -46.46 -4.11
C THR A 232 -8.87 -46.14 -4.83
N SER A 233 -8.72 -44.92 -5.36
CA SER A 233 -7.50 -44.48 -6.01
C SER A 233 -6.42 -44.23 -4.96
N ALA A 234 -5.26 -44.88 -5.11
CA ALA A 234 -4.05 -44.53 -4.38
C ALA A 234 -3.87 -43.01 -4.41
N CYS A 235 -3.57 -42.41 -3.26
CA CYS A 235 -3.46 -40.95 -3.17
C CYS A 235 -2.46 -40.42 -4.19
N PRO A 236 -2.84 -39.44 -5.03
CA PRO A 236 -1.89 -38.83 -5.92
C PRO A 236 -0.80 -38.12 -5.09
N ILE A 237 0.42 -38.06 -5.63
CA ILE A 237 1.51 -37.37 -4.96
C ILE A 237 1.18 -35.88 -4.89
N ILE A 238 0.94 -35.38 -3.68
CA ILE A 238 0.71 -33.96 -3.43
C ILE A 238 2.04 -33.29 -3.07
N THR A 239 2.39 -32.26 -3.82
CA THR A 239 3.56 -31.41 -3.57
C THR A 239 3.12 -30.08 -2.97
N VAL A 240 3.72 -29.67 -1.85
CA VAL A 240 3.48 -28.36 -1.22
C VAL A 240 4.52 -27.36 -1.74
N ASN A 241 4.09 -26.25 -2.34
CA ASN A 241 4.96 -25.20 -2.89
C ASN A 241 4.77 -23.89 -2.11
N PRO A 242 5.75 -22.95 -2.13
CA PRO A 242 7.08 -23.04 -2.75
C PRO A 242 8.02 -24.05 -2.03
N ALA A 243 9.20 -24.32 -2.60
CA ALA A 243 10.18 -25.24 -2.00
C ALA A 243 10.84 -24.69 -0.73
N THR A 244 10.99 -23.37 -0.65
CA THR A 244 11.52 -22.64 0.50
C THR A 244 10.66 -21.42 0.76
N LEU A 245 10.71 -20.92 2.00
CA LEU A 245 10.08 -19.68 2.39
C LEU A 245 11.16 -18.63 2.68
N PRO A 246 10.94 -17.35 2.34
CA PRO A 246 11.87 -16.27 2.67
C PRO A 246 12.09 -16.14 4.19
N ASN A 247 13.26 -15.63 4.57
CA ASN A 247 13.55 -15.27 5.97
C ASN A 247 12.75 -14.04 6.40
N GLY A 248 12.59 -13.86 7.71
CA GLY A 248 11.90 -12.72 8.32
C GLY A 248 12.79 -11.93 9.29
N VAL A 249 12.26 -10.81 9.78
CA VAL A 249 12.92 -9.93 10.75
C VAL A 249 11.93 -9.68 11.90
N VAL A 250 12.40 -9.62 13.14
CA VAL A 250 11.54 -9.31 14.30
C VAL A 250 10.84 -7.95 14.11
N GLY A 251 9.55 -7.89 14.41
CA GLY A 251 8.77 -6.64 14.37
C GLY A 251 8.32 -6.19 12.97
N THR A 252 8.68 -6.92 11.90
CA THR A 252 8.24 -6.60 10.53
C THR A 252 7.14 -7.57 10.09
N PRO A 253 6.08 -7.09 9.40
CA PRO A 253 5.02 -7.97 8.90
C PRO A 253 5.59 -9.03 7.94
N TYR A 254 5.19 -10.26 8.17
CA TYR A 254 5.48 -11.41 7.32
C TYR A 254 4.18 -11.85 6.64
N ASN A 255 4.23 -12.11 5.34
CA ASN A 255 3.07 -12.56 4.56
C ASN A 255 3.55 -13.41 3.38
N GLN A 256 3.48 -14.73 3.53
CA GLN A 256 3.88 -15.69 2.51
C GLN A 256 2.81 -16.76 2.37
N ALA A 257 2.69 -17.39 1.22
CA ALA A 257 1.67 -18.41 0.98
C ALA A 257 2.30 -19.74 0.57
N VAL A 258 1.67 -20.83 0.99
CA VAL A 258 1.91 -22.17 0.47
C VAL A 258 0.69 -22.68 -0.31
N SER A 259 0.92 -23.60 -1.24
CA SER A 259 -0.12 -24.23 -2.06
C SER A 259 0.13 -25.73 -2.24
N GLY A 260 -0.93 -26.51 -2.34
CA GLY A 260 -0.87 -27.94 -2.71
C GLY A 260 -1.09 -28.11 -4.21
N VAL A 261 -0.33 -29.01 -4.84
CA VAL A 261 -0.47 -29.38 -6.27
C VAL A 261 -0.40 -30.90 -6.41
N GLY A 262 -1.19 -31.48 -7.31
CA GLY A 262 -1.17 -32.90 -7.64
C GLY A 262 -2.41 -33.69 -7.18
N GLY A 263 -3.19 -33.15 -6.24
CA GLY A 263 -4.47 -33.71 -5.77
C GLY A 263 -5.70 -32.96 -6.30
N THR A 264 -6.85 -33.25 -5.70
CA THR A 264 -8.13 -32.60 -6.01
C THR A 264 -8.41 -31.46 -5.04
N GLY A 265 -8.52 -30.23 -5.52
CA GLY A 265 -8.88 -29.09 -4.66
C GLY A 265 -10.33 -29.17 -4.14
N PRO A 266 -10.69 -28.46 -3.06
CA PRO A 266 -9.84 -27.55 -2.28
C PRO A 266 -8.83 -28.28 -1.38
N TYR A 267 -7.75 -27.57 -1.01
CA TYR A 267 -6.75 -28.07 -0.06
C TYR A 267 -6.94 -27.44 1.31
N THR A 268 -6.60 -28.19 2.35
CA THR A 268 -6.48 -27.71 3.73
C THR A 268 -5.04 -27.84 4.21
N PHE A 269 -4.55 -26.88 4.98
CA PHE A 269 -3.15 -26.78 5.40
C PHE A 269 -3.03 -26.81 6.92
N THR A 270 -2.06 -27.57 7.42
CA THR A 270 -1.77 -27.68 8.85
C THR A 270 -0.26 -27.71 9.10
N VAL A 271 0.16 -27.26 10.28
CA VAL A 271 1.53 -27.47 10.77
C VAL A 271 1.55 -28.83 11.47
N SER A 272 2.14 -29.83 10.83
CA SER A 272 2.13 -31.22 11.31
C SER A 272 3.31 -31.58 12.22
N SER A 273 4.39 -30.80 12.18
CA SER A 273 5.55 -30.95 13.04
C SER A 273 6.28 -29.61 13.22
N GLY A 274 6.90 -29.40 14.38
CA GLY A 274 7.55 -28.14 14.75
C GLY A 274 6.53 -27.04 15.08
N ALA A 275 7.00 -25.80 15.06
CA ALA A 275 6.16 -24.63 15.33
C ALA A 275 6.58 -23.46 14.43
N LEU A 276 5.61 -22.61 14.05
CA LEU A 276 5.90 -21.33 13.41
C LEU A 276 6.61 -20.39 14.40
N PRO A 277 7.40 -19.43 13.90
CA PRO A 277 7.92 -18.33 14.72
C PRO A 277 6.79 -17.63 15.50
N GLY A 278 7.04 -17.30 16.76
CA GLY A 278 6.06 -16.64 17.62
C GLY A 278 5.55 -15.33 17.00
N GLY A 279 4.22 -15.19 16.88
CA GLY A 279 3.57 -14.05 16.22
C GLY A 279 3.19 -14.30 14.75
N LEU A 280 3.54 -15.46 14.18
CA LEU A 280 3.04 -15.93 12.89
C LEU A 280 1.94 -16.98 13.05
N THR A 281 1.02 -17.01 12.09
CA THR A 281 -0.11 -17.96 12.02
C THR A 281 -0.28 -18.48 10.60
N LEU A 282 -0.73 -19.73 10.45
CA LEU A 282 -1.09 -20.33 9.16
C LEU A 282 -2.60 -20.34 9.00
N ASN A 283 -3.11 -19.77 7.91
CA ASN A 283 -4.51 -19.91 7.53
C ASN A 283 -4.73 -21.29 6.87
N ALA A 284 -5.55 -22.11 7.52
CA ALA A 284 -5.76 -23.50 7.11
C ALA A 284 -6.44 -23.68 5.74
N THR A 285 -7.13 -22.66 5.23
CA THR A 285 -7.86 -22.75 3.95
C THR A 285 -7.09 -22.10 2.80
N THR A 286 -6.37 -21.00 3.07
CA THR A 286 -5.64 -20.27 2.02
C THR A 286 -4.16 -20.63 1.95
N GLY A 287 -3.61 -21.31 2.95
CA GLY A 287 -2.18 -21.61 3.03
C GLY A 287 -1.31 -20.38 3.33
N VAL A 288 -1.91 -19.23 3.67
CA VAL A 288 -1.17 -18.01 3.97
C VAL A 288 -0.59 -18.08 5.39
N ILE A 289 0.72 -17.91 5.50
CA ILE A 289 1.45 -17.66 6.75
C ILE A 289 1.60 -16.16 6.91
N SER A 290 0.96 -15.60 7.93
CA SER A 290 1.01 -14.16 8.19
C SER A 290 1.11 -13.81 9.67
N GLY A 291 1.59 -12.60 9.94
CA GLY A 291 1.74 -12.05 11.29
C GLY A 291 3.00 -11.19 11.42
N THR A 292 3.44 -10.96 12.66
CA THR A 292 4.68 -10.21 12.95
C THR A 292 5.54 -11.03 13.89
N PRO A 293 6.72 -11.51 13.47
CA PRO A 293 7.61 -12.29 14.32
C PRO A 293 8.05 -11.51 15.56
N THR A 294 8.07 -12.16 16.71
CA THR A 294 8.37 -11.53 18.01
C THR A 294 9.74 -11.91 18.59
N ALA A 295 10.34 -13.00 18.09
CA ALA A 295 11.62 -13.50 18.57
C ALA A 295 12.53 -13.89 17.40
N ALA A 296 13.82 -13.59 17.53
CA ALA A 296 14.84 -14.01 16.59
C ALA A 296 15.21 -15.49 16.81
N GLY A 297 15.56 -16.19 15.74
CA GLY A 297 15.94 -17.60 15.79
C GLY A 297 15.70 -18.32 14.46
N ALA A 298 16.21 -19.55 14.35
CA ALA A 298 15.88 -20.45 13.25
C ALA A 298 14.72 -21.36 13.67
N PHE A 299 13.65 -21.38 12.89
CA PHE A 299 12.43 -22.15 13.16
C PHE A 299 12.23 -23.18 12.07
N ASN A 300 12.21 -24.45 12.45
CA ASN A 300 11.96 -25.58 11.55
C ASN A 300 10.56 -26.14 11.82
N PHE A 301 9.76 -26.28 10.76
CA PHE A 301 8.40 -26.81 10.85
C PHE A 301 8.03 -27.51 9.55
N THR A 302 7.04 -28.40 9.61
CA THR A 302 6.52 -29.11 8.43
C THR A 302 5.08 -28.68 8.19
N ILE A 303 4.76 -28.33 6.95
CA ILE A 303 3.38 -28.09 6.52
C ILE A 303 2.87 -29.29 5.77
N THR A 304 1.67 -29.74 6.12
CA THR A 304 0.91 -30.77 5.41
C THR A 304 -0.29 -30.13 4.73
N ALA A 305 -0.41 -30.34 3.41
CA ALA A 305 -1.60 -30.05 2.63
C ALA A 305 -2.43 -31.35 2.46
N ILE A 306 -3.72 -31.27 2.71
CA ILE A 306 -4.67 -32.37 2.51
C ILE A 306 -5.66 -31.95 1.44
N ASP A 307 -5.82 -32.75 0.39
CA ASP A 307 -6.77 -32.48 -0.69
C ASP A 307 -8.22 -32.83 -0.30
N ALA A 308 -9.18 -32.56 -1.20
CA ALA A 308 -10.61 -32.80 -0.94
C ALA A 308 -10.96 -34.28 -0.73
N ASN A 309 -10.11 -35.20 -1.17
CA ASN A 309 -10.27 -36.64 -1.01
C ASN A 309 -9.56 -37.18 0.23
N GLY A 310 -8.95 -36.31 1.05
CA GLY A 310 -8.24 -36.69 2.27
C GLY A 310 -6.79 -37.16 2.02
N CYS A 311 -6.26 -36.94 0.82
CA CYS A 311 -4.89 -37.32 0.49
C CYS A 311 -3.88 -36.30 1.01
N PRO A 312 -2.84 -36.72 1.76
CA PRO A 312 -1.85 -35.80 2.31
C PRO A 312 -0.63 -35.62 1.40
N GLY A 313 -0.05 -34.42 1.41
CA GLY A 313 1.30 -34.12 0.95
C GLY A 313 1.99 -33.17 1.92
N SER A 314 3.26 -33.40 2.23
CA SER A 314 3.98 -32.62 3.26
C SER A 314 5.30 -32.07 2.75
N ARG A 315 5.70 -30.89 3.25
CA ARG A 315 7.02 -30.31 3.01
C ARG A 315 7.61 -29.69 4.28
N PRO A 316 8.88 -29.98 4.62
CA PRO A 316 9.59 -29.27 5.67
C PRO A 316 10.02 -27.87 5.20
N TYR A 317 9.95 -26.90 6.10
CA TYR A 317 10.40 -25.53 5.93
C TYR A 317 11.34 -25.12 7.06
N SER A 318 12.24 -24.19 6.74
CA SER A 318 13.09 -23.50 7.70
C SER A 318 12.98 -22.00 7.42
N ILE A 319 12.61 -21.22 8.43
CA ILE A 319 12.61 -19.76 8.36
C ILE A 319 13.57 -19.25 9.43
N VAL A 320 14.52 -18.42 9.04
CA VAL A 320 15.35 -17.66 9.97
C VAL A 320 14.68 -16.31 10.22
N ILE A 321 14.38 -16.02 11.48
CA ILE A 321 13.99 -14.69 11.93
C ILE A 321 15.24 -14.02 12.51
N THR A 322 15.72 -12.98 11.84
CA THR A 322 16.80 -12.15 12.37
C THR A 322 16.25 -11.12 13.34
N GLY A 323 17.09 -10.67 14.30
CA GLY A 323 16.71 -9.58 15.19
C GLY A 323 16.35 -8.31 14.43
N ALA A 324 15.44 -7.51 14.98
CA ALA A 324 15.18 -6.18 14.45
C ALA A 324 16.50 -5.39 14.38
N PRO A 325 16.72 -4.54 13.35
CA PRO A 325 17.89 -3.68 13.29
C PRO A 325 17.99 -2.89 14.61
N GLN A 326 19.04 -3.16 15.38
CA GLN A 326 19.31 -2.40 16.60
C GLN A 326 19.82 -1.03 16.15
N CYS A 327 18.95 -0.02 16.19
CA CYS A 327 19.40 1.34 15.92
C CYS A 327 20.21 1.85 17.11
N PRO A 328 21.49 2.22 16.93
CA PRO A 328 22.24 2.89 17.98
C PRO A 328 21.60 4.25 18.29
N VAL A 329 21.78 4.73 19.53
CA VAL A 329 21.28 6.05 19.91
C VAL A 329 22.07 7.11 19.15
N ILE A 330 21.42 7.78 18.20
CA ILE A 330 22.00 8.91 17.47
C ILE A 330 21.71 10.19 18.24
N MET A 331 22.76 10.86 18.70
CA MET A 331 22.67 12.16 19.35
C MET A 331 22.86 13.27 18.33
N VAL A 332 21.93 14.22 18.32
CA VAL A 332 21.98 15.44 17.51
C VAL A 332 22.44 16.60 18.40
N ASN A 333 23.48 17.32 17.97
CA ASN A 333 24.19 18.34 18.75
C ASN A 333 24.33 19.63 17.91
N PRO A 334 24.33 20.83 18.50
CA PRO A 334 24.26 21.13 19.93
C PRO A 334 22.87 20.88 20.55
N ALA A 335 22.76 20.95 21.88
CA ALA A 335 21.50 20.68 22.58
C ALA A 335 20.42 21.75 22.35
N THR A 336 20.85 22.99 22.11
CA THR A 336 20.02 24.17 21.82
C THR A 336 20.69 25.00 20.74
N LEU A 337 19.91 25.84 20.06
CA LEU A 337 20.39 26.83 19.12
C LEU A 337 20.19 28.24 19.73
N PRO A 338 21.15 29.18 19.54
CA PRO A 338 21.03 30.53 20.06
C PRO A 338 19.90 31.32 19.38
N PRO A 339 19.41 32.41 19.99
CA PRO A 339 18.46 33.31 19.35
C PRO A 339 19.09 34.00 18.13
N GLY A 340 18.25 34.40 17.17
CA GLY A 340 18.64 35.20 16.01
C GLY A 340 18.11 36.63 16.10
N ILE A 341 18.56 37.51 15.20
CA ILE A 341 18.11 38.90 15.09
C ILE A 341 17.57 39.13 13.67
N ILE A 342 16.45 39.85 13.53
CA ILE A 342 15.89 40.21 12.22
C ILE A 342 16.94 40.97 11.40
N GLY A 343 17.10 40.61 10.12
CA GLY A 343 18.01 41.28 9.19
C GLY A 343 19.50 40.98 9.40
N SER A 344 19.87 40.31 10.49
CA SER A 344 21.25 39.89 10.76
C SER A 344 21.51 38.49 10.22
N SER A 345 22.74 38.22 9.74
CA SER A 345 23.12 36.88 9.33
C SER A 345 23.12 35.93 10.54
N TYR A 346 22.57 34.75 10.34
CA TYR A 346 22.55 33.65 11.29
C TYR A 346 23.24 32.45 10.65
N SER A 347 24.10 31.77 11.39
CA SER A 347 24.78 30.55 10.94
C SER A 347 25.14 29.68 12.13
N GLN A 348 24.60 28.47 12.19
CA GLN A 348 24.86 27.50 13.24
C GLN A 348 24.98 26.10 12.66
N THR A 349 25.97 25.32 13.11
CA THR A 349 26.17 23.95 12.67
C THR A 349 25.48 22.97 13.62
N VAL A 350 24.76 22.01 13.05
CA VAL A 350 24.18 20.86 13.72
C VAL A 350 24.90 19.60 13.23
N SER A 351 25.17 18.66 14.13
CA SER A 351 25.92 17.43 13.88
C SER A 351 25.19 16.23 14.48
N ALA A 352 25.46 15.04 13.96
CA ALA A 352 24.96 13.78 14.49
C ALA A 352 26.10 12.81 14.78
N VAL A 353 26.01 12.11 15.91
CA VAL A 353 26.99 11.10 16.35
C VAL A 353 26.29 9.87 16.92
N GLY A 354 26.96 8.71 16.90
CA GLY A 354 26.50 7.45 17.49
C GLY A 354 26.02 6.40 16.48
N GLY A 355 25.67 6.78 15.26
CA GLY A 355 25.32 5.88 14.16
C GLY A 355 26.45 5.66 13.15
N THR A 356 26.12 5.05 12.00
CA THR A 356 27.06 4.80 10.90
C THR A 356 26.98 5.92 9.87
N ALA A 357 28.08 6.66 9.67
CA ALA A 357 28.15 7.70 8.63
C ALA A 357 28.04 7.08 7.21
N PRO A 358 27.56 7.83 6.20
CA PRO A 358 27.11 9.22 6.22
C PRO A 358 25.72 9.40 6.85
N TYR A 359 25.48 10.60 7.40
CA TYR A 359 24.17 11.00 7.91
C TYR A 359 23.44 11.89 6.92
N THR A 360 22.12 11.72 6.83
CA THR A 360 21.21 12.60 6.10
C THR A 360 20.38 13.42 7.10
N PHE A 361 20.19 14.71 6.84
CA PHE A 361 19.46 15.61 7.74
C PHE A 361 18.19 16.11 7.07
N ALA A 362 17.10 16.15 7.82
CA ALA A 362 15.83 16.70 7.38
C ALA A 362 15.10 17.43 8.52
N ILE A 363 14.27 18.40 8.17
CA ILE A 363 13.29 18.96 9.10
C ILE A 363 12.06 18.07 9.06
N SER A 364 11.82 17.31 10.13
CA SER A 364 10.73 16.34 10.19
C SER A 364 9.41 16.95 10.66
N THR A 365 9.47 18.00 11.49
CA THR A 365 8.29 18.73 12.00
C THR A 365 8.62 20.20 12.23
N GLY A 366 7.61 21.07 12.12
CA GLY A 366 7.75 22.52 12.31
C GLY A 366 8.35 23.25 11.10
N GLY A 367 8.76 24.50 11.30
CA GLY A 367 9.34 25.35 10.26
C GLY A 367 10.45 26.23 10.80
N LEU A 368 11.48 26.47 9.98
CA LEU A 368 12.51 27.45 10.30
C LEU A 368 11.93 28.88 10.31
N PRO A 369 12.55 29.82 11.04
CA PRO A 369 12.29 31.24 10.84
C PRO A 369 12.38 31.62 9.35
N PRO A 370 11.44 32.41 8.80
CA PRO A 370 11.50 32.90 7.43
C PRO A 370 12.86 33.54 7.12
N GLY A 371 13.47 33.15 6.00
CA GLY A 371 14.81 33.59 5.61
C GLY A 371 15.97 32.71 6.09
N LEU A 372 15.70 31.68 6.91
CA LEU A 372 16.66 30.62 7.22
C LEU A 372 16.42 29.35 6.39
N SER A 373 17.48 28.61 6.11
CA SER A 373 17.47 27.32 5.45
C SER A 373 18.48 26.36 6.08
N ILE A 374 18.35 25.07 5.77
CA ILE A 374 19.40 24.09 6.05
C ILE A 374 20.24 23.85 4.79
N THR A 375 21.56 23.95 4.92
CA THR A 375 22.51 23.63 3.85
C THR A 375 23.41 22.50 4.33
N ALA A 376 23.56 21.45 3.53
CA ALA A 376 24.45 20.34 3.86
C ALA A 376 25.90 20.85 3.94
N ALA A 377 26.58 20.56 5.04
CA ALA A 377 27.93 21.07 5.28
C ALA A 377 29.02 20.02 5.13
N ASN A 378 28.76 18.73 5.43
CA ASN A 378 29.62 17.53 5.19
C ASN A 378 28.89 16.21 5.59
N ALA A 379 29.55 15.04 5.44
CA ALA A 379 29.05 13.72 5.86
C ALA A 379 28.93 13.59 7.40
N GLY A 380 27.90 14.20 7.98
CA GLY A 380 27.63 14.20 9.43
C GLY A 380 27.21 15.55 10.01
N THR A 381 27.17 16.61 9.22
CA THR A 381 26.75 17.94 9.67
C THR A 381 25.83 18.67 8.68
N VAL A 382 24.95 19.49 9.22
CA VAL A 382 24.09 20.42 8.49
C VAL A 382 24.24 21.81 9.10
N VAL A 383 24.20 22.86 8.28
CA VAL A 383 24.25 24.25 8.76
C VAL A 383 22.87 24.87 8.61
N VAL A 384 22.34 25.39 9.71
CA VAL A 384 21.16 26.27 9.73
C VAL A 384 21.67 27.69 9.51
N SER A 385 21.39 28.28 8.35
CA SER A 385 21.91 29.61 7.99
C SER A 385 20.94 30.45 7.19
N GLY A 386 21.17 31.76 7.16
CA GLY A 386 20.40 32.73 6.38
C GLY A 386 20.23 34.04 7.13
N THR A 387 19.22 34.81 6.76
CA THR A 387 18.89 36.10 7.39
C THR A 387 17.43 36.09 7.79
N PRO A 388 17.09 36.02 9.10
CA PRO A 388 15.69 36.01 9.54
C PRO A 388 14.94 37.28 9.11
N THR A 389 13.74 37.13 8.54
CA THR A 389 12.90 38.24 8.06
C THR A 389 11.64 38.48 8.89
N ALA A 390 11.33 37.60 9.85
CA ALA A 390 10.16 37.71 10.72
C ALA A 390 10.52 37.45 12.19
N SER A 391 9.88 38.20 13.09
CA SER A 391 9.93 37.94 14.54
C SER A 391 9.03 36.76 14.92
N GLY A 392 9.36 36.09 16.01
CA GLY A 392 8.59 34.99 16.57
C GLY A 392 9.44 33.94 17.27
N LEU A 393 8.76 33.02 17.93
CA LEU A 393 9.35 31.77 18.41
C LEU A 393 9.10 30.68 17.36
N PHE A 394 10.16 30.13 16.80
CA PHE A 394 10.07 29.08 15.79
C PHE A 394 10.60 27.77 16.36
N SER A 395 9.72 26.78 16.48
CA SER A 395 10.05 25.43 16.95
C SER A 395 10.04 24.45 15.77
N PHE A 396 11.10 23.65 15.65
CA PHE A 396 11.26 22.67 14.58
C PHE A 396 12.12 21.50 15.04
N THR A 397 11.91 20.33 14.44
CA THR A 397 12.70 19.13 14.74
C THR A 397 13.64 18.82 13.60
N ILE A 398 14.93 18.70 13.91
CA ILE A 398 15.91 18.15 12.98
C ILE A 398 16.05 16.66 13.26
N THR A 399 15.87 15.84 12.23
CA THR A 399 16.14 14.40 12.24
C THR A 399 17.41 14.13 11.43
N ALA A 400 18.36 13.43 12.04
CA ALA A 400 19.53 12.85 11.39
C ALA A 400 19.31 11.35 11.21
N THR A 401 19.46 10.85 9.99
CA THR A 401 19.34 9.43 9.66
C THR A 401 20.69 8.90 9.19
N ASP A 402 21.19 7.85 9.84
CA ASP A 402 22.47 7.23 9.50
C ASP A 402 22.39 6.39 8.21
N ALA A 403 23.53 5.83 7.77
CA ALA A 403 23.63 5.03 6.55
C ALA A 403 22.78 3.74 6.56
N ASN A 404 22.42 3.24 7.74
CA ASN A 404 21.59 2.05 7.92
C ASN A 404 20.10 2.40 8.06
N GLY A 405 19.73 3.68 7.91
CA GLY A 405 18.35 4.15 8.03
C GLY A 405 17.90 4.40 9.48
N CYS A 406 18.81 4.40 10.45
CA CYS A 406 18.47 4.64 11.85
C CYS A 406 18.33 6.15 12.13
N PRO A 407 17.21 6.61 12.72
CA PRO A 407 16.99 8.03 12.99
C PRO A 407 17.41 8.43 14.41
N GLY A 408 17.93 9.65 14.54
CA GLY A 408 18.02 10.41 15.79
C GLY A 408 17.46 11.81 15.59
N SER A 409 16.63 12.29 16.51
CA SER A 409 15.94 13.57 16.36
C SER A 409 16.17 14.48 17.56
N ARG A 410 16.20 15.79 17.31
CA ARG A 410 16.20 16.81 18.36
C ARG A 410 15.26 17.96 18.00
N LEU A 411 14.45 18.34 18.99
CA LEU A 411 13.64 19.55 18.93
C LEU A 411 14.51 20.77 19.20
N TYR A 412 14.42 21.76 18.31
CA TYR A 412 15.07 23.05 18.42
C TYR A 412 14.03 24.16 18.48
N SER A 413 14.43 25.26 19.12
CA SER A 413 13.68 26.51 19.13
C SER A 413 14.63 27.66 18.87
N ILE A 414 14.31 28.51 17.89
CA ILE A 414 15.00 29.79 17.66
C ILE A 414 14.03 30.90 18.00
N VAL A 415 14.40 31.75 18.94
CA VAL A 415 13.70 33.00 19.23
C VAL A 415 14.27 34.07 18.33
N ILE A 416 13.41 34.68 17.51
CA ILE A 416 13.68 35.95 16.84
C ILE A 416 12.87 37.00 17.61
N PRO A 417 13.48 37.78 18.52
CA PRO A 417 12.74 38.73 19.32
C PRO A 417 12.10 39.76 18.40
N VAL A 418 10.88 40.17 18.75
CA VAL A 418 10.34 41.44 18.28
C VAL A 418 11.34 42.54 18.69
N LEU A 419 11.67 43.46 17.79
CA LEU A 419 12.46 44.64 18.13
C LEU A 419 11.69 45.40 19.22
N SER A 420 12.05 45.18 20.48
CA SER A 420 11.29 45.61 21.64
C SER A 420 11.42 47.12 21.94
N GLY A 421 11.59 47.94 20.89
CA GLY A 421 11.67 49.40 20.95
C GLY A 421 10.88 50.11 19.84
N GLY A 422 10.15 49.40 18.99
CA GLY A 422 9.56 49.98 17.77
C GLY A 422 10.64 50.38 16.76
N CYS A 423 10.23 50.85 15.58
CA CYS A 423 11.18 51.49 14.68
C CYS A 423 11.61 52.83 15.29
N PRO A 424 12.91 53.16 15.27
CA PRO A 424 13.33 54.49 15.67
C PRO A 424 12.65 55.51 14.73
N VAL A 425 12.33 56.69 15.25
CA VAL A 425 11.68 57.74 14.46
C VAL A 425 12.68 58.23 13.42
N ILE A 426 12.50 57.78 12.17
CA ILE A 426 13.30 58.26 11.03
C ILE A 426 12.70 59.56 10.53
N THR A 427 13.52 60.61 10.49
CA THR A 427 13.13 61.94 10.04
C THR A 427 13.86 62.29 8.75
N LEU A 428 13.12 62.90 7.80
CA LEU A 428 13.69 63.44 6.56
C LEU A 428 13.89 64.96 6.69
N SER A 429 15.04 65.44 6.23
CA SER A 429 15.42 66.86 6.15
C SER A 429 15.83 67.23 4.72
N PRO A 430 15.48 68.43 4.21
CA PRO A 430 14.75 69.52 4.89
C PRO A 430 13.27 69.21 5.12
N ALA A 431 12.60 69.94 6.03
CA ALA A 431 11.19 69.71 6.35
C ALA A 431 10.22 70.14 5.23
N THR A 432 10.66 71.10 4.41
CA THR A 432 9.96 71.64 3.24
C THR A 432 10.97 71.81 2.10
N LEU A 433 10.47 71.87 0.86
CA LEU A 433 11.28 72.11 -0.32
C LEU A 433 11.12 73.56 -0.79
N PRO A 434 12.20 74.23 -1.24
CA PRO A 434 12.08 75.52 -1.93
C PRO A 434 11.27 75.40 -3.21
N ASN A 435 10.48 76.42 -3.55
CA ASN A 435 9.75 76.44 -4.82
C ASN A 435 10.72 76.33 -6.01
N ALA A 436 10.34 75.55 -7.01
CA ALA A 436 11.10 75.45 -8.25
C ALA A 436 10.58 76.50 -9.25
N VAL A 437 11.47 77.04 -10.09
CA VAL A 437 11.08 77.94 -11.19
C VAL A 437 11.06 77.15 -12.50
N LEU A 438 9.98 77.31 -13.27
CA LEU A 438 9.80 76.63 -14.56
C LEU A 438 11.01 76.86 -15.47
N GLY A 439 11.55 75.79 -16.04
CA GLY A 439 12.69 75.84 -16.97
C GLY A 439 14.06 76.11 -16.33
N THR A 440 14.14 76.25 -15.01
CA THR A 440 15.42 76.43 -14.30
C THR A 440 15.91 75.12 -13.67
N PRO A 441 17.22 74.82 -13.68
CA PRO A 441 17.74 73.65 -12.98
C PRO A 441 17.42 73.70 -11.49
N TYR A 442 16.83 72.63 -10.99
CA TYR A 442 16.50 72.42 -9.59
C TYR A 442 17.33 71.27 -9.04
N SER A 443 17.89 71.43 -7.85
CA SER A 443 18.64 70.39 -7.14
C SER A 443 18.46 70.56 -5.65
N GLN A 444 17.95 69.53 -4.97
CA GLN A 444 17.79 69.50 -3.51
C GLN A 444 18.15 68.14 -2.95
N THR A 445 18.94 68.14 -1.89
CA THR A 445 19.35 66.92 -1.19
C THR A 445 18.37 66.61 -0.06
N ILE A 446 17.93 65.36 0.04
CA ILE A 446 17.15 64.84 1.15
C ILE A 446 18.03 63.89 1.98
N LEU A 447 18.06 64.13 3.28
CA LEU A 447 18.79 63.33 4.25
C LEU A 447 17.82 62.63 5.19
N ALA A 448 18.09 61.36 5.52
CA ALA A 448 17.39 60.61 6.55
C ALA A 448 18.26 60.49 7.80
N SER A 449 17.65 60.60 8.98
CA SER A 449 18.33 60.47 10.27
C SER A 449 17.41 59.81 11.30
N GLY A 450 18.00 59.21 12.35
CA GLY A 450 17.28 58.55 13.44
C GLY A 450 17.32 57.01 13.41
N GLY A 451 17.56 56.38 12.26
CA GLY A 451 17.71 54.93 12.10
C GLY A 451 19.16 54.47 11.90
N THR A 452 19.32 53.23 11.46
CA THR A 452 20.65 52.64 11.16
C THR A 452 20.99 52.79 9.66
N ALA A 453 22.08 53.49 9.34
CA ALA A 453 22.55 53.60 7.95
C ALA A 453 23.03 52.24 7.40
N PRO A 454 22.98 51.98 6.07
CA PRO A 454 22.53 52.88 5.00
C PRO A 454 21.00 52.99 4.89
N TYR A 455 20.53 54.11 4.33
CA TYR A 455 19.12 54.35 4.04
C TYR A 455 18.81 54.13 2.56
N THR A 456 17.63 53.62 2.26
CA THR A 456 17.06 53.52 0.91
C THR A 456 15.88 54.47 0.76
N PHE A 457 15.76 55.15 -0.38
CA PHE A 457 14.72 56.17 -0.60
C PHE A 457 13.81 55.80 -1.76
N ALA A 458 12.50 56.02 -1.59
CA ALA A 458 11.50 55.81 -2.62
C ALA A 458 10.39 56.86 -2.55
N ILE A 459 9.79 57.18 -3.70
CA ILE A 459 8.51 57.91 -3.75
C ILE A 459 7.40 56.89 -3.54
N THR A 460 6.71 56.97 -2.41
CA THR A 460 5.66 55.99 -2.04
C THR A 460 4.25 56.49 -2.31
N SER A 461 4.07 57.79 -2.60
CA SER A 461 2.79 58.37 -3.00
C SER A 461 3.00 59.67 -3.78
N GLY A 462 2.14 59.95 -4.75
CA GLY A 462 2.26 61.09 -5.66
C GLY A 462 3.35 60.94 -6.70
N ALA A 463 3.67 62.03 -7.42
CA ALA A 463 4.71 62.05 -8.45
C ALA A 463 5.50 63.36 -8.38
N LEU A 464 6.77 63.31 -8.76
CA LEU A 464 7.57 64.50 -8.99
C LEU A 464 7.06 65.24 -10.25
N PRO A 465 7.21 66.57 -10.33
CA PRO A 465 6.98 67.31 -11.57
C PRO A 465 7.80 66.74 -12.73
N ILE A 466 7.22 66.73 -13.92
CA ILE A 466 7.90 66.27 -15.13
C ILE A 466 9.19 67.08 -15.32
N GLY A 467 10.30 66.36 -15.50
CA GLY A 467 11.64 66.93 -15.63
C GLY A 467 12.48 66.86 -14.35
N LEU A 468 11.92 66.43 -13.21
CA LEU A 468 12.66 66.10 -11.99
C LEU A 468 12.72 64.59 -11.76
N THR A 469 13.82 64.12 -11.19
CA THR A 469 14.02 62.72 -10.78
C THR A 469 14.55 62.66 -9.35
N LEU A 470 14.28 61.54 -8.67
CA LEU A 470 14.88 61.20 -7.38
C LEU A 470 16.04 60.23 -7.62
N SER A 471 17.25 60.63 -7.28
CA SER A 471 18.42 59.74 -7.36
C SER A 471 18.37 58.71 -6.23
N THR A 472 18.25 57.43 -6.56
CA THR A 472 18.15 56.33 -5.58
C THR A 472 19.50 55.66 -5.26
N THR A 473 20.61 56.19 -5.79
CA THR A 473 21.95 55.62 -5.60
C THR A 473 22.79 56.44 -4.62
N GLY A 474 23.01 55.92 -3.41
CA GLY A 474 23.91 56.46 -2.38
C GLY A 474 23.27 56.65 -1.01
N THR A 475 24.07 57.00 0.01
CA THR A 475 23.62 57.27 1.40
C THR A 475 22.83 58.58 1.57
N THR A 476 22.72 59.37 0.49
CA THR A 476 21.97 60.63 0.40
C THR A 476 21.20 60.62 -0.92
N THR A 477 19.92 61.00 -0.92
CA THR A 477 19.13 61.09 -2.15
C THR A 477 18.98 62.55 -2.60
N VAL A 478 18.99 62.80 -3.90
CA VAL A 478 18.87 64.15 -4.47
C VAL A 478 17.69 64.18 -5.42
N ILE A 479 16.81 65.17 -5.26
CA ILE A 479 15.82 65.55 -6.26
C ILE A 479 16.51 66.52 -7.22
N SER A 480 16.65 66.16 -8.48
CA SER A 480 17.34 67.01 -9.47
C SER A 480 16.68 66.97 -10.84
N GLY A 481 16.86 68.04 -11.61
CA GLY A 481 16.44 68.13 -13.01
C GLY A 481 15.94 69.53 -13.37
N THR A 482 15.26 69.66 -14.50
CA THR A 482 14.69 70.93 -14.97
C THR A 482 13.20 70.73 -15.18
N PRO A 483 12.32 71.31 -14.34
CA PRO A 483 10.90 71.08 -14.43
C PRO A 483 10.29 71.85 -15.61
N ILE A 484 9.38 71.20 -16.33
CA ILE A 484 8.79 71.73 -17.58
C ILE A 484 7.28 71.95 -17.52
N VAL A 485 6.65 71.69 -16.37
CA VAL A 485 5.21 71.89 -16.15
C VAL A 485 4.98 72.76 -14.91
N ASN A 486 4.15 73.79 -15.04
CA ASN A 486 3.72 74.64 -13.92
C ASN A 486 2.62 73.94 -13.10
N GLY A 487 2.56 74.20 -11.80
CA GLY A 487 1.57 73.57 -10.91
C GLY A 487 2.06 73.37 -9.48
N ILE A 488 1.20 72.77 -8.66
CA ILE A 488 1.52 72.34 -7.29
C ILE A 488 1.56 70.82 -7.28
N PHE A 489 2.72 70.25 -6.94
CA PHE A 489 2.95 68.81 -6.93
C PHE A 489 3.16 68.33 -5.49
N SER A 490 2.30 67.43 -5.04
CA SER A 490 2.41 66.79 -3.72
C SER A 490 2.88 65.35 -3.86
N PHE A 491 3.92 64.97 -3.12
CA PHE A 491 4.48 63.62 -3.14
C PHE A 491 5.06 63.25 -1.77
N THR A 492 5.14 61.97 -1.47
CA THR A 492 5.68 61.44 -0.23
C THR A 492 6.95 60.66 -0.52
N ILE A 493 8.04 61.02 0.17
CA ILE A 493 9.28 60.24 0.15
C ILE A 493 9.35 59.41 1.43
N THR A 494 9.63 58.12 1.28
CA THR A 494 9.92 57.21 2.38
C THR A 494 11.39 56.83 2.36
N ALA A 495 12.04 56.96 3.51
CA ALA A 495 13.38 56.47 3.78
C ALA A 495 13.28 55.20 4.65
N THR A 496 13.93 54.12 4.24
CA THR A 496 13.99 52.86 4.98
C THR A 496 15.42 52.60 5.43
N ASP A 497 15.64 52.40 6.72
CA ASP A 497 16.96 52.12 7.29
C ASP A 497 17.44 50.68 7.03
N ALA A 498 18.68 50.36 7.43
CA ALA A 498 19.29 49.04 7.22
C ALA A 498 18.55 47.89 7.91
N ASN A 499 17.75 48.18 8.95
CA ASN A 499 16.96 47.20 9.68
C ASN A 499 15.52 47.08 9.13
N GLY A 500 15.22 47.76 8.02
CA GLY A 500 13.90 47.73 7.39
C GLY A 500 12.88 48.67 8.04
N CYS A 501 13.32 49.61 8.89
CA CYS A 501 12.43 50.57 9.53
C CYS A 501 12.13 51.75 8.61
N PRO A 502 10.84 52.08 8.33
CA PRO A 502 10.48 53.19 7.47
C PRO A 502 10.26 54.50 8.24
N GLY A 503 10.63 55.62 7.63
CA GLY A 503 10.15 56.97 7.97
C GLY A 503 9.74 57.72 6.71
N SER A 504 8.62 58.42 6.75
CA SER A 504 8.06 59.10 5.57
C SER A 504 7.84 60.59 5.82
N ARG A 505 8.00 61.39 4.77
CA ARG A 505 7.66 62.82 4.78
C ARG A 505 6.96 63.21 3.48
N ALA A 506 5.86 63.95 3.62
CA ALA A 506 5.16 64.58 2.51
C ALA A 506 5.83 65.92 2.16
N TYR A 507 6.00 66.16 0.86
CA TYR A 507 6.52 67.39 0.30
C TYR A 507 5.51 67.98 -0.68
N SER A 508 5.52 69.31 -0.77
CA SER A 508 4.81 70.07 -1.79
C SER A 508 5.82 70.96 -2.51
N LEU A 509 5.82 70.91 -3.84
CA LEU A 509 6.66 71.75 -4.69
C LEU A 509 5.76 72.61 -5.58
N GLN A 510 5.85 73.93 -5.41
CA GLN A 510 5.14 74.89 -6.24
C GLN A 510 6.04 75.38 -7.38
N LEU A 511 5.49 75.35 -8.58
CA LEU A 511 6.06 75.97 -9.78
C LEU A 511 5.13 77.10 -10.22
N PRO A 512 5.41 78.35 -9.79
CA PRO A 512 4.63 79.50 -10.19
C PRO A 512 4.66 79.65 -11.71
N ALA A 513 3.55 80.07 -12.30
CA ALA A 513 3.61 80.61 -13.66
C ALA A 513 4.61 81.77 -13.65
N GLY A 514 5.58 81.76 -14.57
CA GLY A 514 6.55 82.86 -14.69
C GLY A 514 5.84 84.21 -14.89
N PRO A 515 6.48 85.34 -14.58
CA PRO A 515 5.89 86.66 -14.79
C PRO A 515 5.43 86.79 -16.25
N SER A 516 4.14 87.08 -16.44
CA SER A 516 3.54 87.26 -17.77
C SER A 516 4.19 88.45 -18.48
N GLY A 517 5.06 88.18 -19.45
CA GLY A 517 5.52 89.16 -20.45
C GLY A 517 4.40 89.52 -21.44
N PRO A 518 4.51 90.65 -22.17
CA PRO A 518 3.39 91.27 -22.91
C PRO A 518 2.91 90.42 -24.10
N PRO A 519 1.68 90.65 -24.61
CA PRO A 519 1.05 89.80 -25.60
C PRO A 519 1.76 89.92 -26.96
N GLY A 520 2.54 88.89 -27.29
CA GLY A 520 3.23 88.75 -28.58
C GLY A 520 2.74 87.52 -29.33
N GLY A 521 1.93 87.75 -30.37
CA GLY A 521 1.76 86.86 -31.53
C GLY A 521 1.08 85.51 -31.29
N ALA A 522 -0.19 85.41 -31.68
CA ALA A 522 -0.86 84.14 -31.88
C ALA A 522 -0.04 83.24 -32.82
N VAL A 523 0.49 82.14 -32.29
CA VAL A 523 0.89 80.98 -33.09
C VAL A 523 -0.37 80.12 -33.22
N PRO A 524 -0.84 79.78 -34.42
CA PRO A 524 -2.08 79.03 -34.56
C PRO A 524 -1.94 77.66 -33.92
N THR A 525 -2.82 77.36 -32.96
CA THR A 525 -3.10 75.99 -32.53
C THR A 525 -3.66 75.24 -33.74
N LEU A 526 -3.04 74.12 -34.12
CA LEU A 526 -3.64 73.19 -35.08
C LEU A 526 -5.03 72.82 -34.55
N SER A 527 -6.07 73.09 -35.34
CA SER A 527 -7.43 72.65 -35.03
C SER A 527 -7.47 71.13 -34.91
N GLU A 528 -8.48 70.58 -34.23
CA GLU A 528 -8.67 69.12 -34.11
C GLU A 528 -8.60 68.40 -35.47
N TRP A 529 -8.96 69.09 -36.56
CA TRP A 529 -8.79 68.62 -37.94
C TRP A 529 -7.33 68.44 -38.39
N GLY A 530 -6.39 69.25 -37.89
CA GLY A 530 -4.96 69.15 -38.17
C GLY A 530 -4.28 67.95 -37.51
N ALA A 531 -4.71 67.57 -36.30
CA ALA A 531 -4.25 66.34 -35.64
C ALA A 531 -4.82 65.09 -36.33
N ILE A 532 -6.08 65.14 -36.79
CA ILE A 532 -6.71 64.08 -37.58
C ILE A 532 -6.03 63.92 -38.95
N LEU A 533 -5.63 65.02 -39.60
CA LEU A 533 -4.92 64.98 -40.88
C LEU A 533 -3.51 64.36 -40.74
N MET A 534 -2.80 64.64 -39.64
CA MET A 534 -1.50 64.04 -39.32
C MET A 534 -1.60 62.54 -39.03
N ALA A 535 -2.63 62.09 -38.29
CA ALA A 535 -2.88 60.68 -38.05
C ALA A 535 -3.24 59.92 -39.34
N LEU A 536 -4.05 60.52 -40.23
CA LEU A 536 -4.38 59.97 -41.54
C LEU A 536 -3.16 59.92 -42.48
N LEU A 537 -2.26 60.89 -42.42
CA LEU A 537 -1.00 60.90 -43.17
C LEU A 537 -0.04 59.79 -42.73
N ILE A 538 0.02 59.48 -41.43
CA ILE A 538 0.83 58.37 -40.88
C ILE A 538 0.24 57.01 -41.29
N ILE A 539 -1.09 56.86 -41.29
CA ILE A 539 -1.78 55.64 -41.75
C ILE A 539 -1.62 55.45 -43.27
N ALA A 540 -1.66 56.54 -44.06
CA ALA A 540 -1.43 56.52 -45.51
C ALA A 540 0.03 56.14 -45.86
N ALA A 541 1.01 56.65 -45.09
CA ALA A 541 2.42 56.28 -45.25
C ALA A 541 2.69 54.81 -44.92
N GLY A 542 2.06 54.26 -43.87
CA GLY A 542 2.12 52.83 -43.53
C GLY A 542 1.48 51.92 -44.59
N SER A 543 0.36 52.37 -45.19
CA SER A 543 -0.34 51.64 -46.25
C SER A 543 0.43 51.61 -47.58
N PHE A 544 1.21 52.65 -47.86
CA PHE A 544 2.04 52.74 -49.07
C PHE A 544 3.24 51.77 -49.05
N VAL A 545 3.81 51.50 -47.87
CA VAL A 545 4.88 50.50 -47.68
C VAL A 545 4.34 49.07 -47.85
N LEU A 546 3.11 48.80 -47.41
CA LEU A 546 2.46 47.49 -47.52
C LEU A 546 2.01 47.16 -48.96
N ALA A 547 1.59 48.17 -49.74
CA ALA A 547 1.21 48.00 -51.15
C ALA A 547 2.41 47.75 -52.09
N ARG A 548 3.61 48.24 -51.76
CA ARG A 548 4.84 48.01 -52.54
C ARG A 548 5.40 46.59 -52.36
N TYR A 549 5.18 45.95 -51.21
CA TYR A 549 5.58 44.56 -50.95
C TYR A 549 4.64 43.52 -51.59
N ARG A 550 3.34 43.82 -51.76
CA ARG A 550 2.39 42.91 -52.43
C ARG A 550 2.57 42.82 -53.96
N LYS A 551 3.17 43.82 -54.61
CA LYS A 551 3.44 43.81 -56.07
C LYS A 551 4.74 43.09 -56.47
N SER A 552 5.72 42.98 -55.59
CA SER A 552 6.99 42.25 -55.88
C SER A 552 6.90 40.74 -55.63
N ALA A 553 5.90 40.24 -54.90
CA ALA A 553 5.71 38.81 -54.63
C ALA A 553 4.86 38.06 -55.68
N MET A 554 4.27 38.77 -56.68
CA MET A 554 3.37 38.18 -57.69
C MET A 554 3.92 38.18 -59.13
N SER A 555 5.18 38.55 -59.39
CA SER A 555 5.78 38.55 -60.75
C SER A 555 6.84 37.48 -61.03
N VAL A 556 6.84 36.35 -60.31
CA VAL A 556 7.72 35.18 -60.62
C VAL A 556 6.89 33.92 -60.91
N ALA A 557 5.81 34.05 -61.69
CA ALA A 557 5.00 32.91 -62.13
C ALA A 557 4.32 33.15 -63.48
N ALA A 558 5.09 33.48 -64.53
CA ALA A 558 4.65 33.34 -65.91
C ALA A 558 5.83 33.43 -66.88
N GLY A 559 6.38 32.28 -67.32
CA GLY A 559 7.27 32.22 -68.47
C GLY A 559 8.26 31.06 -68.43
N VAL A 560 8.19 30.19 -69.46
CA VAL A 560 9.15 29.18 -69.94
C VAL A 560 8.80 27.70 -69.61
N PRO A 561 8.88 26.76 -70.60
CA PRO A 561 8.02 25.57 -70.67
C PRO A 561 8.68 24.25 -70.21
N SER A 562 7.81 23.24 -70.14
CA SER A 562 7.98 21.81 -69.88
C SER A 562 9.31 21.15 -70.28
N THR A 563 9.96 20.49 -69.32
CA THR A 563 10.43 19.08 -69.40
C THR A 563 11.03 18.64 -68.06
N GLY A 564 10.74 17.41 -67.61
CA GLY A 564 11.56 16.69 -66.62
C GLY A 564 11.04 16.65 -65.17
N PHE A 565 10.59 15.47 -64.75
CA PHE A 565 10.15 15.07 -63.41
C PHE A 565 11.22 15.31 -62.31
N MET A 566 10.84 15.97 -61.21
CA MET A 566 10.91 15.50 -59.79
C MET A 566 10.73 16.68 -58.81
N ARG A 567 9.92 16.43 -57.79
CA ARG A 567 9.28 17.35 -56.83
C ARG A 567 10.28 18.24 -56.05
N ALA A 568 10.09 19.55 -56.08
CA ALA A 568 10.80 20.54 -55.26
C ALA A 568 9.84 21.18 -54.23
N GLU A 569 9.97 20.82 -52.95
CA GLU A 569 9.40 21.59 -51.83
C GLU A 569 10.50 22.47 -51.24
N LYS A 570 10.59 23.74 -51.68
CA LYS A 570 11.26 24.79 -50.91
C LYS A 570 10.24 25.35 -49.92
N ALA A 571 10.37 24.94 -48.67
CA ALA A 571 9.57 25.44 -47.56
C ALA A 571 9.77 26.96 -47.37
N VAL A 572 8.67 27.69 -47.38
CA VAL A 572 8.57 29.07 -46.89
C VAL A 572 8.73 29.03 -45.37
N ASP A 573 9.69 29.80 -44.83
CA ASP A 573 9.96 29.86 -43.39
C ASP A 573 8.89 30.69 -42.66
N TRP A 574 7.93 30.00 -42.05
CA TRP A 574 6.80 30.57 -41.30
C TRP A 574 7.22 31.35 -40.04
N LYS A 575 8.50 31.32 -39.62
CA LYS A 575 8.99 32.09 -38.47
C LYS A 575 9.20 33.58 -38.77
N LEU A 576 9.30 33.98 -40.04
CA LEU A 576 9.45 35.39 -40.41
C LEU A 576 8.11 36.14 -40.49
N LEU A 577 6.98 35.44 -40.70
CA LEU A 577 5.63 36.02 -40.74
C LEU A 577 5.01 36.25 -39.35
N ALA A 578 5.38 35.47 -38.34
CA ALA A 578 4.87 35.67 -36.98
C ALA A 578 5.53 36.86 -36.25
N ARG A 579 6.75 37.24 -36.63
CA ARG A 579 7.46 38.40 -36.04
C ARG A 579 6.96 39.74 -36.57
N THR A 580 6.32 39.79 -37.73
CA THR A 580 5.75 41.02 -38.31
C THR A 580 4.35 41.34 -37.79
N THR A 581 3.57 40.37 -37.29
CA THR A 581 2.26 40.63 -36.67
C THR A 581 2.38 41.28 -35.28
N ILE A 582 3.42 40.94 -34.50
CA ILE A 582 3.65 41.48 -33.15
C ILE A 582 4.05 42.96 -33.16
N TYR A 583 4.73 43.43 -34.21
CA TYR A 583 5.08 44.84 -34.36
C TYR A 583 3.89 45.75 -34.72
N VAL A 584 2.79 45.18 -35.24
CA VAL A 584 1.59 45.95 -35.63
C VAL A 584 0.66 46.16 -34.43
N GLU A 585 0.57 45.21 -33.49
CA GLU A 585 -0.22 45.42 -32.25
C GLU A 585 0.46 46.40 -31.29
N ALA A 586 1.81 46.42 -31.24
CA ALA A 586 2.55 47.38 -30.43
C ALA A 586 2.44 48.84 -30.94
N ALA A 587 2.28 49.05 -32.25
CA ALA A 587 2.19 50.38 -32.85
C ALA A 587 0.79 51.03 -32.71
N ILE A 588 -0.25 50.26 -32.39
CA ILE A 588 -1.63 50.76 -32.19
C ILE A 588 -1.97 50.92 -30.69
N ALA A 589 -1.28 50.21 -29.80
CA ALA A 589 -1.51 50.30 -28.36
C ALA A 589 -0.85 51.52 -27.68
N LEU A 590 0.30 51.99 -28.20
CA LEU A 590 1.04 53.11 -27.57
C LEU A 590 0.36 54.49 -27.63
N PRO A 591 -0.48 54.84 -28.64
CA PRO A 591 -1.24 56.09 -28.60
C PRO A 591 -2.47 56.04 -27.68
N LEU A 592 -3.02 54.85 -27.38
CA LEU A 592 -4.20 54.72 -26.50
C LEU A 592 -3.85 54.75 -25.01
N ILE A 593 -2.64 54.31 -24.62
CA ILE A 593 -2.19 54.32 -23.21
C ILE A 593 -1.78 55.74 -22.77
N VAL A 594 -1.39 56.61 -23.70
CA VAL A 594 -1.04 58.02 -23.39
C VAL A 594 -2.29 58.91 -23.23
N LEU A 595 -3.48 58.46 -23.66
CA LEU A 595 -4.75 59.18 -23.43
C LEU A 595 -5.47 58.81 -22.11
N SER A 596 -5.11 57.72 -21.41
CA SER A 596 -5.76 57.35 -20.13
C SER A 596 -5.10 57.97 -18.88
N ALA A 597 -4.04 58.76 -19.05
CA ALA A 597 -3.30 59.39 -17.95
C ALA A 597 -3.79 60.81 -17.58
N ASN A 598 -4.77 61.37 -18.29
CA ASN A 598 -5.46 62.60 -17.90
C ASN A 598 -6.90 62.25 -17.49
N GLN A 599 -7.21 62.42 -16.20
CA GLN A 599 -8.52 62.24 -15.58
C GLN A 599 -9.65 62.96 -16.36
N VAL A 600 -10.21 62.27 -17.35
CA VAL A 600 -11.50 62.56 -17.96
C VAL A 600 -12.31 61.27 -17.81
N ASP A 601 -13.47 61.42 -17.18
CA ASP A 601 -14.37 60.35 -16.78
C ASP A 601 -15.00 59.67 -18.02
N ILE A 602 -14.29 58.72 -18.62
CA ILE A 602 -14.79 57.88 -19.73
C ILE A 602 -15.34 56.54 -19.18
N LEU A 603 -15.85 56.54 -17.95
CA LEU A 603 -16.73 55.47 -17.47
C LEU A 603 -18.22 55.77 -17.75
N GLY A 604 -18.55 56.99 -18.20
CA GLY A 604 -19.90 57.39 -18.62
C GLY A 604 -20.20 57.22 -20.12
N ALA A 605 -19.20 56.94 -20.97
CA ALA A 605 -19.39 56.82 -22.43
C ALA A 605 -19.25 55.37 -22.98
N LEU A 606 -19.02 54.39 -22.10
CA LEU A 606 -18.90 52.96 -22.46
C LEU A 606 -20.21 52.17 -22.29
N THR A 607 -21.37 52.83 -22.27
CA THR A 607 -22.69 52.19 -22.18
C THR A 607 -23.60 52.38 -23.40
N SER A 608 -23.07 52.83 -24.55
CA SER A 608 -23.81 52.78 -25.83
C SER A 608 -23.26 51.67 -26.75
N GLY A 609 -24.04 50.60 -26.91
CA GLY A 609 -23.72 49.35 -27.61
C GLY A 609 -23.53 49.42 -29.14
N LEU A 610 -22.70 50.33 -29.65
CA LEU A 610 -22.43 50.48 -31.10
C LEU A 610 -21.01 50.10 -31.55
N VAL A 611 -20.04 49.97 -30.63
CA VAL A 611 -18.65 49.61 -31.00
C VAL A 611 -18.40 48.09 -30.98
N LEU A 612 -19.05 47.34 -30.09
CA LEU A 612 -18.94 45.88 -30.03
C LEU A 612 -19.58 45.20 -31.26
N ALA A 613 -20.61 45.81 -31.86
CA ALA A 613 -21.27 45.31 -33.07
C ALA A 613 -20.41 45.50 -34.35
N PHE A 614 -19.59 46.55 -34.42
CA PHE A 614 -18.74 46.81 -35.59
C PHE A 614 -17.49 45.92 -35.62
N ILE A 615 -16.94 45.58 -34.45
CA ILE A 615 -15.78 44.68 -34.31
C ILE A 615 -16.18 43.21 -34.59
N LEU A 616 -17.37 42.76 -34.16
CA LEU A 616 -17.91 41.44 -34.49
C LEU A 616 -18.30 41.29 -35.97
N HIS A 617 -18.67 42.36 -36.65
CA HIS A 617 -18.98 42.33 -38.09
C HIS A 617 -17.72 42.22 -38.97
N LEU A 618 -16.60 42.80 -38.55
CA LEU A 618 -15.32 42.71 -39.26
C LEU A 618 -14.60 41.36 -39.04
N LEU A 619 -14.77 40.71 -37.89
CA LEU A 619 -14.18 39.40 -37.61
C LEU A 619 -14.92 38.22 -38.26
N ASN A 620 -16.22 38.35 -38.55
CA ASN A 620 -17.01 37.29 -39.21
C ASN A 620 -17.02 37.35 -40.76
N GLY A 621 -16.44 38.40 -41.38
CA GLY A 621 -16.39 38.57 -42.83
C GLY A 621 -15.27 37.83 -43.57
N GLY A 622 -14.34 37.20 -42.84
CA GLY A 622 -13.13 36.59 -43.43
C GLY A 622 -13.13 35.06 -43.61
N ALA A 623 -14.14 34.35 -43.11
CA ALA A 623 -14.15 32.88 -43.07
C ALA A 623 -15.01 32.20 -44.16
N ARG A 624 -15.19 32.83 -45.34
CA ARG A 624 -15.76 32.19 -46.53
C ARG A 624 -15.08 32.68 -47.82
N ARG A 625 -13.95 32.07 -48.18
CA ARG A 625 -13.61 31.59 -49.55
C ARG A 625 -12.11 31.26 -49.66
N ARG A 626 -11.88 29.99 -50.02
CA ARG A 626 -10.64 29.31 -50.46
C ARG A 626 -9.70 28.80 -49.38
#